data_AF-A0A099T6W6-F1
#
_entry.id   AF-A0A099T6W6-F1
#
_cell.length_a   1.000
_cell.length_b   1.000
_cell.length_c   1.000
_cell.angle_alpha   90.00
_cell.angle_beta   90.00
_cell.angle_gamma   90.00
#
_symmetry.space_group_name_H-M   'P 1'
#
loop_
_entity.id
_entity.type
_entity.pdbx_description
1 polymer ?
#
loop_
_entity_poly.entity_id
_entity_poly.type
_entity_poly.pdbx_seq_one_letter_code
_entity_poly.pdbx_strand_id
1 'polypeptide(L)'
;MGENRLKPRLGAVEIDFFYLWRYATRTALGVWSMSSTVAKGAMALLVCLTVSAASAQTAAVSDEELADQTLQAPLFSAPPIVRPAQAKLPKLRWDHINGSRAWTRAAMRALGAHGAPLVDMVPGDIAQWCPAYPEAEQWARKAFWAGLLSTLAKHESTYRPGVVGGGGKWVGLVQILPATARGYGCSARTREALKDGGANMSCAVRIMATTVPRDGVVSAGMKGVAADWGPFHSRAKREDMRRWLAARPFCKAPVDLASVAPMPRPGATTPVAN
;
A
#
# COMPACT_ATOMS: atom_id res chain seq x y z
N MET A 1 62.70 -13.54 19.53
CA MET A 1 62.37 -14.04 18.18
C MET A 1 61.06 -14.80 18.34
N GLY A 2 59.88 -14.21 18.16
CA GLY A 2 59.33 -13.69 16.90
C GLY A 2 58.94 -14.90 16.04
N GLU A 3 57.70 -15.23 15.72
CA GLU A 3 56.56 -14.37 15.38
C GLU A 3 55.26 -15.20 15.43
N ASN A 4 54.26 -14.70 16.14
CA ASN A 4 52.88 -15.19 16.13
C ASN A 4 52.22 -14.71 14.83
N ARG A 5 51.79 -15.62 13.94
CA ARG A 5 51.02 -15.23 12.74
C ARG A 5 49.62 -15.84 12.76
N LEU A 6 48.69 -15.06 13.32
CA LEU A 6 47.24 -15.20 13.15
C LEU A 6 46.88 -15.12 11.66
N LYS A 7 46.17 -16.14 11.15
CA LYS A 7 45.49 -16.06 9.84
C LYS A 7 44.06 -15.54 10.04
N PRO A 8 43.64 -14.48 9.35
CA PRO A 8 42.25 -14.01 9.39
C PRO A 8 41.37 -14.94 8.53
N ARG A 9 40.32 -15.51 9.12
CA ARG A 9 39.19 -16.09 8.38
C ARG A 9 38.25 -14.96 7.98
N LEU A 10 38.48 -14.38 6.80
CA LEU A 10 37.47 -13.60 6.09
C LEU A 10 36.49 -14.58 5.44
N GLY A 11 35.38 -14.87 6.14
CA GLY A 11 34.23 -15.52 5.53
C GLY A 11 33.51 -14.51 4.65
N ALA A 12 33.84 -14.51 3.36
CA ALA A 12 33.04 -13.83 2.35
C ALA A 12 31.64 -14.43 2.35
N VAL A 13 30.63 -13.61 2.65
CA VAL A 13 29.24 -13.97 2.41
C VAL A 13 29.02 -13.83 0.91
N GLU A 14 29.15 -14.94 0.20
CA GLU A 14 28.83 -15.09 -1.21
C GLU A 14 27.31 -14.89 -1.36
N ILE A 15 26.90 -13.72 -1.88
CA ILE A 15 25.51 -13.48 -2.25
C ILE A 15 25.30 -14.12 -3.60
N ASP A 16 24.77 -15.35 -3.58
CA ASP A 16 24.38 -16.10 -4.76
C ASP A 16 23.24 -15.38 -5.50
N PHE A 17 23.61 -14.69 -6.59
CA PHE A 17 22.77 -13.85 -7.44
C PHE A 17 22.53 -14.58 -8.77
N PHE A 18 21.74 -15.66 -8.75
CA PHE A 18 21.27 -16.32 -9.97
C PHE A 18 19.76 -16.53 -9.95
N TYR A 19 19.00 -15.53 -10.42
CA TYR A 19 17.65 -15.76 -10.95
C TYR A 19 17.40 -14.84 -12.16
N LEU A 20 17.85 -15.32 -13.33
CA LEU A 20 17.41 -14.84 -14.64
C LEU A 20 16.08 -15.53 -14.96
N TRP A 21 14.99 -14.76 -14.99
CA TRP A 21 13.71 -15.24 -15.52
C TRP A 21 13.71 -15.09 -17.04
N ARG A 22 13.58 -16.21 -17.75
CA ARG A 22 13.33 -16.28 -19.20
C ARG A 22 11.95 -15.69 -19.49
N TYR A 23 11.91 -14.51 -20.10
CA TYR A 23 10.77 -14.16 -20.95
C TYR A 23 10.97 -14.87 -22.29
N ALA A 24 10.12 -15.85 -22.58
CA ALA A 24 10.01 -16.44 -23.90
C ALA A 24 9.49 -15.36 -24.85
N THR A 25 10.37 -14.86 -25.72
CA THR A 25 10.00 -14.08 -26.90
C THR A 25 9.35 -15.02 -27.91
N ARG A 26 8.03 -14.89 -28.12
CA ARG A 26 7.40 -15.41 -29.34
C ARG A 26 7.76 -14.47 -30.47
N THR A 27 8.73 -14.87 -31.28
CA THR A 27 8.85 -14.43 -32.67
C THR A 27 7.73 -15.11 -33.46
N ALA A 28 6.81 -14.31 -33.99
CA ALA A 28 5.92 -14.75 -35.05
C ALA A 28 5.91 -13.65 -36.10
N LEU A 29 6.53 -13.98 -37.23
CA LEU A 29 6.45 -13.28 -38.49
C LEU A 29 4.98 -13.07 -38.86
N GLY A 30 4.63 -11.84 -39.17
CA GLY A 30 3.30 -11.45 -39.64
C GLY A 30 3.42 -10.15 -40.39
N VAL A 31 3.82 -10.26 -41.65
CA VAL A 31 3.80 -9.18 -42.64
C VAL A 31 2.39 -8.59 -42.68
N TRP A 32 2.25 -7.31 -42.36
CA TRP A 32 1.05 -6.55 -42.68
C TRP A 32 1.39 -5.54 -43.77
N SER A 33 0.70 -5.73 -44.89
CA SER A 33 0.74 -4.93 -46.10
C SER A 33 0.39 -3.47 -45.81
N MET A 34 1.25 -2.55 -46.26
CA MET A 34 0.91 -1.14 -46.42
C MET A 34 -0.11 -1.00 -47.55
N SER A 35 -1.23 -0.33 -47.28
CA SER A 35 -2.07 0.24 -48.31
C SER A 35 -2.32 1.70 -47.97
N SER A 36 -1.68 2.55 -48.75
CA SER A 36 -1.86 3.98 -48.83
C SER A 36 -3.17 4.30 -49.53
N THR A 37 -4.06 5.03 -48.86
CA THR A 37 -5.10 5.81 -49.54
C THR A 37 -5.04 7.24 -49.07
N VAL A 38 -4.78 8.08 -50.07
CA VAL A 38 -4.78 9.53 -50.09
C VAL A 38 -6.16 10.06 -49.67
N ALA A 39 -6.18 11.06 -48.79
CA ALA A 39 -7.23 12.07 -48.78
C ALA A 39 -6.65 13.39 -48.27
N LYS A 40 -6.22 14.23 -49.22
CA LYS A 40 -6.01 15.66 -48.99
C LYS A 40 -7.39 16.31 -48.92
N GLY A 41 -7.72 16.92 -47.79
CA GLY A 41 -8.88 17.78 -47.63
C GLY A 41 -8.46 19.01 -46.82
N ALA A 42 -8.06 20.06 -47.52
CA ALA A 42 -7.96 21.40 -46.96
C ALA A 42 -9.33 22.07 -47.11
N MET A 43 -9.89 22.67 -46.06
CA MET A 43 -10.61 23.93 -46.18
C MET A 43 -10.97 24.52 -44.80
N ALA A 44 -10.64 25.82 -44.67
CA ALA A 44 -11.42 26.86 -43.99
C ALA A 44 -11.67 26.78 -42.48
N LEU A 45 -10.79 27.47 -41.75
CA LEU A 45 -11.10 28.66 -40.94
C LEU A 45 -12.59 28.94 -40.68
N LEU A 46 -13.02 28.86 -39.42
CA LEU A 46 -14.03 29.80 -38.89
C LEU A 46 -13.74 30.09 -37.42
N VAL A 47 -13.19 31.27 -37.22
CA VAL A 47 -13.05 31.97 -35.95
C VAL A 47 -14.45 32.38 -35.50
N CYS A 48 -14.91 31.87 -34.36
CA CYS A 48 -15.97 32.50 -33.58
C CYS A 48 -15.45 32.74 -32.17
N LEU A 49 -14.73 33.85 -32.02
CA LEU A 49 -14.55 34.54 -30.75
C LEU A 49 -15.92 35.11 -30.34
N THR A 50 -16.66 34.43 -29.47
CA THR A 50 -17.72 35.07 -28.68
C THR A 50 -17.14 35.47 -27.35
N VAL A 51 -16.57 36.67 -27.31
CA VAL A 51 -16.33 37.40 -26.06
C VAL A 51 -17.71 37.78 -25.53
N SER A 52 -18.26 36.98 -24.61
CA SER A 52 -19.36 37.43 -23.78
C SER A 52 -18.79 38.39 -22.74
N ALA A 53 -18.85 39.69 -23.06
CA ALA A 53 -18.71 40.75 -22.08
C ALA A 53 -19.91 40.65 -21.12
N ALA A 54 -19.74 39.93 -20.02
CA ALA A 54 -20.66 39.99 -18.91
C ALA A 54 -20.56 41.40 -18.32
N SER A 55 -21.62 42.17 -18.51
CA SER A 55 -21.79 43.53 -18.00
C SER A 55 -21.60 43.51 -16.49
N ALA A 56 -20.62 44.26 -15.98
CA ALA A 56 -20.52 44.56 -14.57
C ALA A 56 -21.74 45.41 -14.20
N GLN A 57 -22.75 44.78 -13.63
CA GLN A 57 -23.83 45.48 -12.94
C GLN A 57 -23.26 45.97 -11.61
N THR A 58 -22.85 47.23 -11.57
CA THR A 58 -22.72 47.98 -10.33
C THR A 58 -24.12 48.14 -9.75
N ALA A 59 -24.53 47.17 -8.94
CA ALA A 59 -25.66 47.35 -8.04
C ALA A 59 -25.26 48.43 -7.03
N ALA A 60 -25.94 49.57 -7.10
CA ALA A 60 -25.93 50.56 -6.03
C ALA A 60 -26.44 49.87 -4.76
N VAL A 61 -25.57 49.76 -3.76
CA VAL A 61 -25.96 49.31 -2.43
C VAL A 61 -26.60 50.52 -1.76
N SER A 62 -27.92 50.49 -1.63
CA SER A 62 -28.65 51.36 -0.72
C SER A 62 -28.30 50.98 0.72
N ASP A 63 -27.87 51.97 1.49
CA ASP A 63 -27.74 51.91 2.95
C ASP A 63 -29.14 51.70 3.56
N GLU A 64 -29.59 50.45 3.57
CA GLU A 64 -30.77 50.04 4.32
C GLU A 64 -30.32 49.05 5.40
N GLU A 65 -30.24 49.61 6.60
CA GLU A 65 -30.46 48.97 7.90
C GLU A 65 -29.74 47.63 8.14
N LEU A 66 -28.64 47.73 8.88
CA LEU A 66 -27.94 46.64 9.55
C LEU A 66 -28.89 46.00 10.60
N ALA A 67 -29.89 45.25 10.13
CA ALA A 67 -30.66 44.36 10.97
C ALA A 67 -29.72 43.26 11.44
N ASP A 68 -29.49 43.27 12.74
CA ASP A 68 -28.80 42.28 13.57
C ASP A 68 -29.22 40.84 13.20
N GLN A 69 -28.60 40.28 12.16
CA GLN A 69 -28.59 38.84 11.93
C GLN A 69 -27.50 38.26 12.80
N THR A 70 -27.80 38.22 14.10
CA THR A 70 -27.10 37.38 15.06
C THR A 70 -27.20 35.95 14.53
N LEU A 71 -26.11 35.44 13.94
CA LEU A 71 -25.95 34.03 13.59
C LEU A 71 -26.10 33.22 14.88
N GLN A 72 -27.32 32.79 15.20
CA GLN A 72 -27.56 31.88 16.31
C GLN A 72 -26.92 30.54 15.96
N ALA A 73 -25.80 30.26 16.64
CA ALA A 73 -25.17 28.96 16.60
C ALA A 73 -26.23 27.91 17.00
N PRO A 74 -26.33 26.78 16.28
CA PRO A 74 -27.27 25.73 16.64
C PRO A 74 -27.00 25.29 18.08
N LEU A 75 -28.05 25.30 18.91
CA LEU A 75 -27.97 24.91 20.34
C LEU A 75 -27.57 23.44 20.53
N PHE A 76 -27.59 22.65 19.45
CA PHE A 76 -27.14 21.27 19.42
C PHE A 76 -26.25 21.06 18.19
N SER A 77 -24.96 20.84 18.44
CA SER A 77 -24.10 20.21 17.46
C SER A 77 -24.38 18.71 17.51
N ALA A 78 -24.67 18.08 16.37
CA ALA A 78 -24.70 16.62 16.32
C ALA A 78 -23.38 16.11 16.92
N PRO A 79 -23.41 15.13 17.85
CA PRO A 79 -22.18 14.58 18.37
C PRO A 79 -21.34 14.15 17.17
N PRO A 80 -20.02 14.42 17.15
CA PRO A 80 -19.19 13.95 16.06
C PRO A 80 -19.46 12.45 15.94
N ILE A 81 -19.92 11.99 14.78
CA ILE A 81 -19.91 10.56 14.47
C ILE A 81 -18.51 10.13 14.85
N VAL A 82 -18.41 9.22 15.82
CA VAL A 82 -17.14 8.66 16.24
C VAL A 82 -16.58 8.04 14.97
N ARG A 83 -15.72 8.80 14.25
CA ARG A 83 -14.90 8.23 13.18
C ARG A 83 -14.25 7.08 13.89
N PRO A 84 -14.49 5.82 13.49
CA PRO A 84 -13.99 4.66 14.22
C PRO A 84 -12.53 4.96 14.52
N ALA A 85 -12.27 5.22 15.81
CA ALA A 85 -11.09 5.95 16.28
C ALA A 85 -9.91 5.39 15.51
N GLN A 86 -9.17 6.16 14.69
CA GLN A 86 -8.23 5.63 13.69
C GLN A 86 -7.65 4.32 14.21
N ALA A 87 -8.22 3.20 13.76
CA ALA A 87 -8.16 1.96 14.54
C ALA A 87 -6.70 1.74 14.88
N LYS A 88 -6.40 1.75 16.19
CA LYS A 88 -5.04 1.92 16.74
C LYS A 88 -4.05 1.26 15.81
N LEU A 89 -3.08 2.02 15.27
CA LEU A 89 -2.18 1.45 14.26
C LEU A 89 -1.49 0.21 14.85
N PRO A 90 -1.44 -0.91 14.10
CA PRO A 90 -0.79 -2.11 14.59
C PRO A 90 0.69 -1.84 14.82
N LYS A 91 1.27 -2.50 15.83
CA LYS A 91 2.72 -2.46 16.03
C LYS A 91 3.41 -3.30 14.95
N LEU A 92 4.09 -2.66 14.01
CA LEU A 92 4.72 -3.30 12.86
C LEU A 92 6.24 -3.39 13.00
N ARG A 93 6.86 -4.23 12.18
CA ARG A 93 8.29 -4.56 12.34
C ARG A 93 9.18 -3.34 12.15
N TRP A 94 8.78 -2.42 11.28
CA TRP A 94 9.50 -1.19 10.96
C TRP A 94 9.24 -0.04 11.95
N ASP A 95 8.48 -0.23 13.03
CA ASP A 95 8.04 0.88 13.89
C ASP A 95 9.21 1.64 14.55
N HIS A 96 10.38 1.01 14.64
CA HIS A 96 11.63 1.63 15.10
C HIS A 96 12.25 2.59 14.07
N ILE A 97 11.73 2.63 12.85
CA ILE A 97 12.21 3.50 11.77
C ILE A 97 11.40 4.79 11.76
N ASN A 98 12.10 5.92 11.75
CA ASN A 98 11.48 7.23 11.67
C ASN A 98 10.61 7.36 10.40
N GLY A 99 9.40 7.90 10.56
CA GLY A 99 8.45 8.06 9.45
C GLY A 99 7.64 6.81 9.08
N SER A 100 7.97 5.63 9.63
CA SER A 100 7.29 4.36 9.31
C SER A 100 5.79 4.34 9.61
N ARG A 101 5.33 5.16 10.56
CA ARG A 101 3.89 5.37 10.84
C ARG A 101 3.11 5.78 9.59
N ALA A 102 3.72 6.53 8.66
CA ALA A 102 3.08 6.90 7.40
C ALA A 102 2.88 5.67 6.50
N TRP A 103 3.85 4.75 6.46
CA TRP A 103 3.77 3.50 5.71
C TRP A 103 2.69 2.58 6.28
N THR A 104 2.65 2.43 7.61
CA THR A 104 1.58 1.68 8.30
C THR A 104 0.21 2.26 7.94
N ARG A 105 0.02 3.58 8.03
CA ARG A 105 -1.25 4.21 7.64
C ARG A 105 -1.61 3.98 6.18
N ALA A 106 -0.65 4.08 5.27
CA ALA A 106 -0.88 3.86 3.85
C ALA A 106 -1.30 2.42 3.55
N ALA A 107 -0.60 1.43 4.13
CA ALA A 107 -0.94 0.02 4.00
C ALA A 107 -2.34 -0.27 4.57
N MET A 108 -2.63 0.19 5.79
CA MET A 108 -3.94 -0.04 6.43
C MET A 108 -5.10 0.60 5.66
N ARG A 109 -4.90 1.80 5.07
CA ARG A 109 -5.90 2.43 4.19
C ARG A 109 -6.08 1.66 2.89
N ALA A 110 -4.99 1.26 2.24
CA ALA A 110 -5.05 0.49 1.00
C ALA A 110 -5.78 -0.85 1.21
N LEU A 111 -5.53 -1.53 2.34
CA LEU A 111 -6.20 -2.78 2.70
C LEU A 111 -7.69 -2.60 3.02
N GLY A 112 -8.11 -1.42 3.49
CA GLY A 112 -9.52 -1.07 3.63
C GLY A 112 -10.18 -0.56 2.36
N ALA A 113 -9.47 -0.53 1.23
CA ALA A 113 -9.95 -0.05 -0.06
C ALA A 113 -9.68 -1.12 -1.13
N HIS A 114 -8.76 -0.88 -2.07
CA HIS A 114 -8.45 -1.82 -3.15
C HIS A 114 -7.79 -3.13 -2.69
N GLY A 115 -7.41 -3.23 -1.42
CA GLY A 115 -6.92 -4.46 -0.80
C GLY A 115 -7.99 -5.28 -0.08
N ALA A 116 -9.28 -4.89 -0.12
CA ALA A 116 -10.36 -5.62 0.53
C ALA A 116 -10.38 -7.14 0.22
N PRO A 117 -10.11 -7.60 -1.02
CA PRO A 117 -10.06 -9.03 -1.31
C PRO A 117 -9.08 -9.83 -0.44
N LEU A 118 -7.96 -9.22 0.01
CA LEU A 118 -7.02 -9.86 0.93
C LEU A 118 -7.63 -10.06 2.32
N VAL A 119 -8.38 -9.07 2.78
CA VAL A 119 -8.99 -9.02 4.12
C VAL A 119 -10.19 -9.96 4.18
N ASP A 120 -10.96 -10.05 3.10
CA ASP A 120 -12.21 -10.81 3.06
C ASP A 120 -11.99 -12.31 2.87
N MET A 121 -10.89 -12.71 2.23
CA MET A 121 -10.55 -14.12 2.04
C MET A 121 -9.81 -14.74 3.24
N VAL A 122 -9.82 -16.08 3.29
CA VAL A 122 -8.98 -16.89 4.18
C VAL A 122 -8.05 -17.74 3.32
N PRO A 123 -6.73 -17.44 3.24
CA PRO A 123 -5.78 -18.25 2.48
C PRO A 123 -5.64 -19.67 3.03
N GLY A 124 -5.46 -20.68 2.17
CA GLY A 124 -5.40 -22.08 2.57
C GLY A 124 -4.21 -22.45 3.47
N ASP A 125 -3.11 -21.68 3.41
CA ASP A 125 -1.92 -21.83 4.24
C ASP A 125 -1.91 -20.89 5.46
N ILE A 126 -3.00 -20.15 5.73
CA ILE A 126 -3.00 -19.09 6.74
C ILE A 126 -2.67 -19.58 8.15
N ALA A 127 -3.04 -20.82 8.50
CA ALA A 127 -2.71 -21.40 9.81
C ALA A 127 -1.20 -21.47 10.07
N GLN A 128 -0.38 -21.57 9.01
CA GLN A 128 1.08 -21.54 9.15
C GLN A 128 1.57 -20.12 9.47
N TRP A 129 0.89 -19.09 9.00
CA TRP A 129 1.29 -17.69 9.10
C TRP A 129 0.68 -16.97 10.31
N CYS A 130 -0.59 -17.22 10.59
CA CYS A 130 -1.42 -16.48 11.54
C CYS A 130 -2.65 -17.33 11.94
N PRO A 131 -2.54 -18.22 12.93
CA PRO A 131 -3.62 -19.14 13.32
C PRO A 131 -4.95 -18.44 13.67
N ALA A 132 -4.90 -17.26 14.29
CA ALA A 132 -6.11 -16.52 14.66
C ALA A 132 -6.80 -15.79 13.49
N TYR A 133 -6.22 -15.79 12.28
CA TYR A 133 -6.73 -15.00 11.14
C TYR A 133 -8.17 -15.35 10.70
N PRO A 134 -8.61 -16.64 10.66
CA PRO A 134 -9.97 -16.98 10.21
C PRO A 134 -11.07 -16.32 11.05
N GLU A 135 -10.84 -16.21 12.35
CA GLU A 135 -11.78 -15.61 13.32
C GLU A 135 -11.47 -14.14 13.61
N ALA A 136 -10.40 -13.60 13.03
CA ALA A 136 -9.98 -12.23 13.27
C ALA A 136 -10.94 -11.23 12.61
N GLU A 137 -11.24 -10.16 13.33
CA GLU A 137 -11.95 -9.01 12.78
C GLU A 137 -11.14 -8.30 11.69
N GLN A 138 -11.80 -7.49 10.86
CA GLN A 138 -11.18 -6.81 9.73
C GLN A 138 -9.91 -6.03 10.11
N TRP A 139 -9.86 -5.38 11.28
CA TRP A 139 -8.65 -4.66 11.70
C TRP A 139 -7.46 -5.60 11.88
N ALA A 140 -7.63 -6.74 12.54
CA ALA A 140 -6.57 -7.70 12.78
C ALA A 140 -6.12 -8.38 11.48
N ARG A 141 -7.06 -8.66 10.57
CA ARG A 141 -6.74 -9.13 9.21
C ARG A 141 -5.92 -8.11 8.41
N LYS A 142 -6.27 -6.82 8.48
CA LYS A 142 -5.45 -5.74 7.90
C LYS A 142 -4.08 -5.66 8.56
N ALA A 143 -4.01 -5.79 9.88
CA ALA A 143 -2.76 -5.78 10.62
C ALA A 143 -1.82 -6.93 10.23
N PHE A 144 -2.35 -8.12 9.94
CA PHE A 144 -1.58 -9.24 9.40
C PHE A 144 -0.90 -8.87 8.07
N TRP A 145 -1.66 -8.39 7.08
CA TRP A 145 -1.10 -8.05 5.76
C TRP A 145 -0.11 -6.88 5.81
N ALA A 146 -0.41 -5.84 6.60
CA ALA A 146 0.52 -4.75 6.84
C ALA A 146 1.78 -5.24 7.58
N GLY A 147 1.63 -6.18 8.51
CA GLY A 147 2.73 -6.88 9.17
C GLY A 147 3.60 -7.63 8.17
N LEU A 148 2.99 -8.37 7.25
CA LEU A 148 3.71 -9.12 6.22
C LEU A 148 4.57 -8.18 5.38
N LEU A 149 3.99 -7.07 4.88
CA LEU A 149 4.71 -6.03 4.16
C LEU A 149 5.87 -5.45 4.97
N SER A 150 5.69 -5.25 6.28
CA SER A 150 6.78 -4.77 7.15
C SER A 150 7.91 -5.78 7.27
N THR A 151 7.62 -7.08 7.30
CA THR A 151 8.66 -8.11 7.33
C THR A 151 9.36 -8.25 5.97
N LEU A 152 8.62 -8.12 4.88
CA LEU A 152 9.14 -8.10 3.51
C LEU A 152 10.07 -6.92 3.27
N ALA A 153 9.69 -5.71 3.72
CA ALA A 153 10.51 -4.51 3.55
C ALA A 153 11.89 -4.62 4.22
N LYS A 154 12.01 -5.39 5.31
CA LYS A 154 13.32 -5.72 5.90
C LYS A 154 14.21 -6.45 4.89
N HIS A 155 13.65 -7.46 4.23
CA HIS A 155 14.39 -8.38 3.37
C HIS A 155 14.63 -7.83 1.96
N GLU A 156 13.84 -6.84 1.55
CA GLU A 156 13.93 -6.18 0.25
C GLU A 156 14.80 -4.92 0.27
N SER A 157 14.64 -4.05 1.28
CA SER A 157 15.27 -2.72 1.30
C SER A 157 16.02 -2.38 2.58
N THR A 158 15.90 -3.23 3.61
CA THR A 158 16.27 -2.88 4.99
C THR A 158 15.55 -1.60 5.45
N TYR A 159 14.26 -1.50 5.11
CA TYR A 159 13.38 -0.35 5.43
C TYR A 159 13.77 0.99 4.81
N ARG A 160 14.49 0.98 3.68
CA ARG A 160 14.92 2.22 3.01
C ARG A 160 13.97 2.53 1.83
N PRO A 161 13.10 3.55 1.92
CA PRO A 161 12.14 3.83 0.86
C PRO A 161 12.79 4.41 -0.41
N GLY A 162 13.99 4.99 -0.31
CA GLY A 162 14.67 5.59 -1.45
C GLY A 162 15.52 4.65 -2.30
N VAL A 163 15.70 3.37 -1.90
CA VAL A 163 16.63 2.47 -2.60
C VAL A 163 16.10 1.99 -3.93
N VAL A 164 17.03 1.84 -4.87
CA VAL A 164 16.80 1.17 -6.14
C VAL A 164 17.73 -0.04 -6.23
N GLY A 165 17.18 -1.25 -6.21
CA GLY A 165 17.95 -2.50 -6.21
C GLY A 165 17.86 -3.27 -7.54
N GLY A 166 18.49 -4.45 -7.57
CA GLY A 166 18.52 -5.35 -8.72
C GLY A 166 19.07 -4.70 -10.00
N GLY A 167 20.24 -4.08 -9.91
CA GLY A 167 20.86 -3.37 -11.04
C GLY A 167 20.15 -2.07 -11.41
N GLY A 168 19.53 -1.40 -10.44
CA GLY A 168 18.83 -0.13 -10.67
C GLY A 168 17.46 -0.31 -11.31
N LYS A 169 16.70 -1.36 -11.00
CA LYS A 169 15.39 -1.64 -11.62
C LYS A 169 14.23 -1.54 -10.64
N TRP A 170 14.38 -2.13 -9.46
CA TRP A 170 13.32 -2.31 -8.48
C TRP A 170 13.39 -1.22 -7.42
N VAL A 171 12.24 -0.67 -7.02
CA VAL A 171 12.21 0.60 -6.30
C VAL A 171 11.49 0.49 -4.95
N GLY A 172 12.09 1.11 -3.95
CA GLY A 172 11.46 1.41 -2.67
C GLY A 172 11.40 0.26 -1.70
N LEU A 173 10.52 0.38 -0.71
CA LEU A 173 10.48 -0.46 0.48
C LEU A 173 10.39 -1.95 0.18
N VAL A 174 9.55 -2.33 -0.78
CA VAL A 174 9.39 -3.73 -1.21
C VAL A 174 9.77 -3.93 -2.67
N GLN A 175 10.69 -3.09 -3.17
CA GLN A 175 11.38 -3.30 -4.45
C GLN A 175 10.40 -3.60 -5.60
N ILE A 176 9.56 -2.64 -5.97
CA ILE A 176 8.59 -2.78 -7.07
C ILE A 176 9.18 -2.23 -8.37
N LEU A 177 9.04 -2.97 -9.47
CA LEU A 177 9.41 -2.51 -10.81
C LEU A 177 8.34 -1.54 -11.34
N PRO A 178 8.70 -0.38 -11.92
CA PRO A 178 7.72 0.55 -12.50
C PRO A 178 6.79 -0.08 -13.55
N ALA A 179 7.28 -1.04 -14.34
CA ALA A 179 6.47 -1.77 -15.31
C ALA A 179 5.41 -2.64 -14.64
N THR A 180 5.77 -3.37 -13.58
CA THR A 180 4.84 -4.12 -12.73
C THR A 180 3.79 -3.20 -12.13
N ALA A 181 4.20 -2.06 -11.56
CA ALA A 181 3.28 -1.09 -10.99
C ALA A 181 2.24 -0.58 -12.03
N ARG A 182 2.66 -0.36 -13.28
CA ARG A 182 1.73 -0.02 -14.38
C ARG A 182 0.81 -1.18 -14.73
N GLY A 183 1.34 -2.40 -14.84
CA GLY A 183 0.58 -3.61 -15.17
C GLY A 183 -0.55 -3.88 -14.18
N TYR A 184 -0.30 -3.66 -12.89
CA TYR A 184 -1.32 -3.78 -11.84
C TYR A 184 -2.17 -2.52 -11.66
N GLY A 185 -1.94 -1.45 -12.43
CA GLY A 185 -2.74 -0.22 -12.36
C GLY A 185 -2.50 0.61 -11.10
N CYS A 186 -1.30 0.58 -10.51
CA CYS A 186 -0.93 1.42 -9.39
C CYS A 186 -0.92 2.91 -9.77
N SER A 187 -1.14 3.79 -8.78
CA SER A 187 -1.00 5.25 -8.95
C SER A 187 0.47 5.67 -9.10
N ALA A 188 1.38 5.09 -8.30
CA ALA A 188 2.81 5.28 -8.47
C ALA A 188 3.33 4.40 -9.62
N ARG A 189 3.62 5.03 -10.76
CA ARG A 189 4.00 4.34 -12.02
C ARG A 189 5.44 4.59 -12.47
N THR A 190 6.14 5.48 -11.77
CA THR A 190 7.52 5.90 -12.07
C THR A 190 8.44 5.50 -10.93
N ARG A 191 9.76 5.56 -11.18
CA ARG A 191 10.76 5.27 -10.13
C ARG A 191 10.65 6.28 -9.00
N GLU A 192 10.54 7.56 -9.34
CA GLU A 192 10.46 8.66 -8.39
C GLU A 192 9.22 8.51 -7.50
N ALA A 193 8.07 8.20 -8.08
CA ALA A 193 6.84 7.97 -7.32
C ALA A 193 6.93 6.74 -6.40
N LEU A 194 7.62 5.68 -6.83
CA LEU A 194 7.79 4.46 -6.02
C LEU A 194 8.79 4.61 -4.88
N LYS A 195 9.57 5.69 -4.83
CA LYS A 195 10.40 6.05 -3.67
C LYS A 195 9.58 6.58 -2.50
N ASP A 196 8.35 7.04 -2.73
CA ASP A 196 7.43 7.35 -1.64
C ASP A 196 6.98 6.04 -0.96
N GLY A 197 7.32 5.88 0.31
CA GLY A 197 7.02 4.65 1.05
C GLY A 197 5.52 4.37 1.15
N GLY A 198 4.67 5.39 1.24
CA GLY A 198 3.22 5.23 1.29
C GLY A 198 2.64 4.73 -0.04
N ALA A 199 3.07 5.31 -1.15
CA ALA A 199 2.68 4.91 -2.49
C ALA A 199 3.21 3.52 -2.85
N ASN A 200 4.44 3.19 -2.41
CA ASN A 200 5.01 1.86 -2.51
C ASN A 200 4.15 0.82 -1.78
N MET A 201 3.73 1.09 -0.54
CA MET A 201 2.82 0.21 0.22
C MET A 201 1.45 0.08 -0.43
N SER A 202 0.87 1.18 -0.91
CA SER A 202 -0.42 1.15 -1.62
C SER A 202 -0.36 0.26 -2.86
N CYS A 203 0.72 0.36 -3.64
CA CYS A 203 0.94 -0.48 -4.81
C CYS A 203 1.18 -1.95 -4.44
N ALA A 204 1.99 -2.22 -3.41
CA ALA A 204 2.22 -3.58 -2.92
C ALA A 204 0.91 -4.29 -2.53
N VAL A 205 0.03 -3.58 -1.81
CA VAL A 205 -1.31 -4.10 -1.46
C VAL A 205 -2.13 -4.43 -2.70
N ARG A 206 -2.07 -3.61 -3.76
CA ARG A 206 -2.80 -3.85 -5.02
C ARG A 206 -2.31 -5.10 -5.74
N ILE A 207 -0.99 -5.28 -5.80
CA ILE A 207 -0.36 -6.48 -6.38
C ILE A 207 -0.81 -7.71 -5.61
N MET A 208 -0.65 -7.71 -4.28
CA MET A 208 -1.06 -8.83 -3.42
C MET A 208 -2.56 -9.13 -3.51
N ALA A 209 -3.41 -8.10 -3.58
CA ALA A 209 -4.86 -8.26 -3.74
C ALA A 209 -5.28 -8.84 -5.09
N THR A 210 -4.35 -8.96 -6.03
CA THR A 210 -4.54 -9.71 -7.27
C THR A 210 -3.99 -11.13 -7.11
N THR A 211 -2.75 -11.29 -6.63
CA THR A 211 -2.05 -12.58 -6.66
C THR A 211 -2.51 -13.55 -5.59
N VAL A 212 -2.76 -13.08 -4.37
CA VAL A 212 -3.18 -13.95 -3.26
C VAL A 212 -4.58 -14.53 -3.50
N PRO A 213 -5.62 -13.75 -3.88
CA PRO A 213 -6.93 -14.34 -4.20
C PRO A 213 -6.88 -15.27 -5.42
N ARG A 214 -6.09 -14.91 -6.45
CA ARG A 214 -5.88 -15.76 -7.64
C ARG A 214 -5.32 -17.14 -7.27
N ASP A 215 -4.41 -17.19 -6.29
CA ASP A 215 -3.68 -18.40 -5.96
C ASP A 215 -4.18 -19.13 -4.71
N GLY A 216 -5.03 -18.50 -3.89
CA GLY A 216 -5.62 -19.08 -2.69
C GLY A 216 -4.68 -19.25 -1.50
N VAL A 217 -3.45 -18.73 -1.55
CA VAL A 217 -2.41 -18.90 -0.52
C VAL A 217 -1.67 -17.59 -0.24
N VAL A 218 -1.17 -17.42 0.99
CA VAL A 218 -0.21 -16.36 1.33
C VAL A 218 1.06 -16.55 0.53
N SER A 219 1.68 -17.75 0.57
CA SER A 219 2.86 -18.04 -0.24
C SER A 219 3.18 -19.54 -0.32
N ALA A 220 3.11 -20.11 -1.53
CA ALA A 220 3.56 -21.49 -1.81
C ALA A 220 4.22 -21.62 -3.19
N GLY A 221 5.49 -22.03 -3.26
CA GLY A 221 6.22 -22.06 -4.54
C GLY A 221 6.30 -20.67 -5.18
N MET A 222 5.70 -20.50 -6.37
CA MET A 222 5.58 -19.22 -7.10
C MET A 222 4.20 -18.56 -6.93
N LYS A 223 3.42 -18.98 -5.93
CA LYS A 223 2.04 -18.54 -5.72
C LYS A 223 1.90 -17.54 -4.57
N GLY A 224 0.84 -16.74 -4.61
CA GLY A 224 0.50 -15.72 -3.62
C GLY A 224 1.48 -14.56 -3.70
N VAL A 225 1.98 -14.14 -2.54
CA VAL A 225 3.01 -13.08 -2.46
C VAL A 225 4.33 -13.53 -3.10
N ALA A 226 4.61 -14.84 -3.17
CA ALA A 226 5.81 -15.33 -3.84
C ALA A 226 5.80 -15.17 -5.37
N ALA A 227 4.68 -14.75 -5.97
CA ALA A 227 4.61 -14.49 -7.42
C ALA A 227 5.44 -13.27 -7.84
N ASP A 228 5.56 -12.26 -6.96
CA ASP A 228 6.24 -10.99 -7.25
C ASP A 228 7.49 -10.75 -6.39
N TRP A 229 7.63 -11.42 -5.24
CA TRP A 229 8.66 -11.10 -4.25
C TRP A 229 9.62 -12.26 -3.94
N GLY A 230 10.89 -12.06 -4.32
CA GLY A 230 11.96 -13.05 -4.19
C GLY A 230 12.28 -13.56 -2.77
N PRO A 231 12.18 -12.76 -1.69
CA PRO A 231 12.42 -13.22 -0.32
C PRO A 231 11.58 -14.43 0.09
N PHE A 232 10.42 -14.66 -0.52
CA PHE A 232 9.59 -15.82 -0.26
C PHE A 232 10.17 -17.12 -0.82
N HIS A 233 11.15 -17.09 -1.72
CA HIS A 233 11.84 -18.31 -2.19
C HIS A 233 12.99 -18.74 -1.25
N SER A 234 13.54 -17.82 -0.46
CA SER A 234 14.52 -18.16 0.57
C SER A 234 13.83 -18.74 1.80
N ARG A 235 14.12 -20.00 2.13
CA ARG A 235 13.63 -20.64 3.37
C ARG A 235 13.95 -19.76 4.58
N ALA A 236 15.20 -19.34 4.74
CA ALA A 236 15.61 -18.54 5.90
C ALA A 236 14.80 -17.24 6.06
N LYS A 237 14.62 -16.48 4.96
CA LYS A 237 13.86 -15.22 4.98
C LYS A 237 12.36 -15.47 5.23
N ARG A 238 11.78 -16.45 4.54
CA ARG A 238 10.37 -16.85 4.72
C ARG A 238 10.07 -17.27 6.15
N GLU A 239 10.94 -18.09 6.76
CA GLU A 239 10.82 -18.50 8.15
C GLU A 239 10.96 -17.32 9.13
N ASP A 240 11.84 -16.35 8.87
CA ASP A 240 11.96 -15.12 9.67
C ASP A 240 10.66 -14.28 9.62
N MET A 241 10.09 -14.10 8.42
CA MET A 241 8.81 -13.39 8.26
C MET A 241 7.68 -14.09 9.01
N ARG A 242 7.55 -15.42 8.84
CA ARG A 242 6.50 -16.22 9.48
C ARG A 242 6.58 -16.22 10.99
N ARG A 243 7.77 -16.43 11.56
CA ARG A 243 7.98 -16.39 13.02
C ARG A 243 7.64 -15.02 13.61
N TRP A 244 8.02 -13.94 12.92
CA TRP A 244 7.69 -12.60 13.40
C TRP A 244 6.18 -12.37 13.43
N LEU A 245 5.46 -12.77 12.37
CA LEU A 245 4.01 -12.65 12.25
C LEU A 245 3.26 -13.49 13.28
N ALA A 246 3.57 -14.77 13.40
CA ALA A 246 2.94 -15.68 14.35
C ALA A 246 3.09 -15.21 15.81
N ALA A 247 4.16 -14.46 16.11
CA ALA A 247 4.39 -13.91 17.44
C ALA A 247 3.56 -12.64 17.75
N ARG A 248 2.84 -12.07 16.77
CA ARG A 248 2.08 -10.81 16.95
C ARG A 248 0.75 -11.06 17.67
N PRO A 249 0.27 -10.12 18.50
CA PRO A 249 -1.02 -10.25 19.18
C PRO A 249 -2.18 -10.57 18.24
N PHE A 250 -2.23 -9.91 17.07
CA PHE A 250 -3.25 -10.12 16.04
C PHE A 250 -3.19 -11.49 15.33
N CYS A 251 -2.23 -12.36 15.67
CA CYS A 251 -2.13 -13.74 15.18
C CYS A 251 -2.25 -14.80 16.29
N LYS A 252 -2.35 -14.38 17.55
CA LYS A 252 -2.39 -15.28 18.71
C LYS A 252 -3.80 -15.56 19.22
N ALA A 253 -4.64 -14.55 19.21
CA ALA A 253 -6.04 -14.66 19.60
C ALA A 253 -6.87 -13.71 18.71
N PRO A 254 -8.15 -14.00 18.49
CA PRO A 254 -9.06 -13.04 17.89
C PRO A 254 -9.00 -11.74 18.70
N VAL A 255 -8.59 -10.64 18.07
CA VAL A 255 -8.56 -9.32 18.71
C VAL A 255 -9.93 -8.70 18.52
N ASP A 256 -10.69 -8.57 19.60
CA ASP A 256 -11.94 -7.82 19.66
C ASP A 256 -11.65 -6.31 19.62
N LEU A 257 -12.20 -5.57 18.65
CA LEU A 257 -12.05 -4.12 18.54
C LEU A 257 -12.52 -3.37 19.80
N ALA A 258 -13.46 -3.90 20.58
CA ALA A 258 -13.87 -3.32 21.86
C ALA A 258 -12.69 -3.28 22.86
N SER A 259 -11.80 -4.29 22.82
CA SER A 259 -10.58 -4.32 23.65
C SER A 259 -9.51 -3.30 23.22
N VAL A 260 -9.68 -2.68 22.05
CA VAL A 260 -8.73 -1.72 21.46
C VAL A 260 -9.32 -0.31 21.38
N ALA A 261 -10.61 -0.15 21.70
CA ALA A 261 -11.27 1.14 21.73
C ALA A 261 -10.61 2.08 22.77
N PRO A 262 -10.47 3.39 22.48
CA PRO A 262 -10.05 4.35 23.49
C PRO A 262 -11.01 4.30 24.68
N MET A 263 -10.47 4.27 25.90
CA MET A 263 -11.33 4.37 27.09
C MET A 263 -12.10 5.70 27.05
N PRO A 264 -13.39 5.70 27.45
CA PRO A 264 -14.15 6.94 27.63
C PRO A 264 -13.38 7.88 28.55
N ARG A 265 -13.39 9.19 28.24
CA ARG A 265 -12.88 10.17 29.20
C ARG A 265 -13.73 10.08 30.48
N PRO A 266 -13.13 10.19 31.68
CA PRO A 266 -13.89 10.30 32.92
C PRO A 266 -14.92 11.43 32.78
N GLY A 267 -16.21 11.12 33.01
CA GLY A 267 -17.32 12.08 32.89
C GLY A 267 -18.09 12.07 31.56
N ALA A 268 -17.71 11.25 30.57
CA ALA A 268 -18.51 11.07 29.36
C ALA A 268 -19.71 10.13 29.65
N THR A 269 -20.91 10.69 29.76
CA THR A 269 -22.15 9.90 29.85
C THR A 269 -22.52 9.38 28.45
N THR A 270 -22.73 8.07 28.34
CA THR A 270 -23.28 7.47 27.12
C THR A 270 -24.77 7.81 27.05
N PRO A 271 -25.28 8.42 25.97
CA PRO A 271 -26.71 8.59 25.81
C PRO A 271 -27.36 7.21 25.74
N VAL A 272 -28.31 6.95 26.63
CA VAL A 272 -29.17 5.78 26.54
C VAL A 272 -30.14 6.05 25.39
N ALA A 273 -30.05 5.23 24.34
CA ALA A 273 -31.03 5.27 23.26
C ALA A 273 -32.34 4.69 23.78
N ASN A 274 -33.41 5.49 23.71
CA ASN A 274 -34.79 5.02 23.87
C ASN A 274 -35.26 4.31 22.60
#